data_AF-A0AAX4FWG5-F1
#
_entry.id   AF-A0AAX4FWG5-F1
#
_cell.length_a   1.000
_cell.length_b   1.000
_cell.length_c   1.000
_cell.angle_alpha   90.00
_cell.angle_beta   90.00
_cell.angle_gamma   90.00
#
_symmetry.space_group_name_H-M   'P 1'
#
loop_
_entity.id
_entity.type
_entity.pdbx_description
1 polymer ?
#
loop_
_entity_poly.entity_id
_entity_poly.type
_entity_poly.pdbx_seq_one_letter_code
_entity_poly.pdbx_strand_id
1 'polypeptide(L)'
;MTGATKNLFGIIPGLEKPVFHSRFQDERRSGEMLVDLNECMRPRLPVVDAVMGMEGEGPRAGTPRKIGATLAGSKYAAVDTILARLTGIEPLEIGCIASAAERDLFNPADVRTVGDDPAALAVPDFRKPSAYTGARGGVGRRVSLALLQRFGRTYAPRPGVISGACIGCRKCERICPVPIWND
;
A
#
# COMPACT_ATOMS: atom_id res chain seq x y z
N MET A 1 -0.88 3.62 2.22
CA MET A 1 0.29 4.35 2.75
C MET A 1 1.58 3.64 2.33
N THR A 2 2.68 4.37 2.09
CA THR A 2 4.02 3.78 1.93
C THR A 2 4.81 4.04 3.20
N GLY A 3 5.28 2.99 3.86
CA GLY A 3 5.98 3.06 5.14
C GLY A 3 6.84 1.82 5.38
N ALA A 4 7.22 1.59 6.63
CA ALA A 4 8.06 0.50 7.08
C ALA A 4 7.57 -0.87 6.59
N THR A 5 6.27 -1.16 6.70
CA THR A 5 5.72 -2.47 6.32
C THR A 5 5.93 -2.78 4.84
N LYS A 6 5.79 -1.76 3.97
CA LYS A 6 5.91 -1.92 2.51
C LYS A 6 7.38 -1.99 2.05
N ASN A 7 8.34 -1.56 2.86
CA ASN A 7 9.75 -1.51 2.50
C ASN A 7 10.28 -2.90 2.06
N LEU A 8 9.91 -3.95 2.79
CA LEU A 8 10.35 -5.30 2.47
C LEU A 8 9.77 -5.86 1.18
N PHE A 9 8.72 -5.27 0.60
CA PHE A 9 8.28 -5.64 -0.75
C PHE A 9 9.41 -5.48 -1.79
N GLY A 10 10.40 -4.62 -1.48
CA GLY A 10 11.63 -4.45 -2.25
C GLY A 10 12.47 -5.73 -2.40
N ILE A 11 12.39 -6.70 -1.48
CA ILE A 11 13.19 -7.92 -1.53
C ILE A 11 12.69 -8.94 -2.55
N ILE A 12 11.44 -8.80 -3.01
CA ILE A 12 10.84 -9.70 -3.99
C ILE A 12 11.58 -9.52 -5.33
N PRO A 13 12.22 -10.58 -5.86
CA PRO A 13 13.09 -10.48 -7.03
C PRO A 13 12.30 -10.47 -8.34
N GLY A 14 12.92 -9.88 -9.38
CA GLY A 14 12.47 -10.02 -10.77
C GLY A 14 11.02 -9.59 -11.03
N LEU A 15 10.31 -10.42 -11.82
CA LEU A 15 8.94 -10.15 -12.27
C LEU A 15 7.87 -10.57 -11.26
N GLU A 16 8.26 -11.06 -10.09
CA GLU A 16 7.32 -11.46 -9.05
C GLU A 16 6.57 -10.25 -8.46
N LYS A 17 7.20 -9.07 -8.34
CA LYS A 17 6.54 -7.86 -7.81
C LYS A 17 5.24 -7.51 -8.57
N PRO A 18 5.25 -7.39 -9.92
CA PRO A 18 4.02 -7.25 -10.72
C PRO A 18 2.99 -8.36 -10.49
N VAL A 19 3.42 -9.62 -10.35
CA VAL A 19 2.53 -10.76 -10.08
C VAL A 19 1.83 -10.59 -8.72
N PHE A 20 2.58 -10.22 -7.68
CA PHE A 20 2.00 -9.93 -6.36
C PHE A 20 1.03 -8.75 -6.41
N HIS A 21 1.35 -7.65 -7.10
CA HIS A 21 0.39 -6.55 -7.30
C HIS A 21 -0.88 -6.99 -8.03
N SER A 22 -0.77 -7.89 -9.01
CA SER A 22 -1.95 -8.42 -9.70
C SER A 22 -2.75 -9.41 -8.85
N ARG A 23 -2.09 -10.17 -7.96
CA ARG A 23 -2.75 -11.17 -7.11
C ARG A 23 -3.46 -10.53 -5.91
N PHE A 24 -2.89 -9.47 -5.36
CA PHE A 24 -3.35 -8.81 -4.14
C PHE A 24 -3.83 -7.38 -4.44
N GLN A 25 -4.80 -7.23 -5.34
CA GLN A 25 -5.31 -5.90 -5.76
C GLN A 25 -6.13 -5.18 -4.68
N ASP A 26 -6.74 -5.94 -3.78
CA ASP A 26 -7.49 -5.41 -2.64
C ASP A 26 -6.53 -4.95 -1.53
N GLU A 27 -6.83 -3.80 -0.91
CA GLU A 27 -5.98 -3.19 0.12
C GLU A 27 -5.78 -4.14 1.31
N ARG A 28 -6.85 -4.81 1.76
CA ARG A 28 -6.80 -5.73 2.89
C ARG A 28 -5.85 -6.89 2.59
N ARG A 29 -6.06 -7.56 1.45
CA ARG A 29 -5.22 -8.70 1.03
C ARG A 29 -3.77 -8.31 0.75
N SER A 30 -3.55 -7.10 0.21
CA SER A 30 -2.20 -6.52 0.11
C SER A 30 -1.57 -6.33 1.49
N GLY A 31 -2.32 -5.83 2.46
CA GLY A 31 -1.87 -5.65 3.84
C GLY A 31 -1.47 -6.97 4.50
N GLU A 32 -2.31 -7.99 4.39
CA GLU A 32 -2.05 -9.36 4.88
C GLU A 32 -0.75 -9.94 4.32
N MET A 33 -0.56 -9.85 2.99
CA MET A 33 0.66 -10.32 2.34
C MET A 33 1.91 -9.58 2.81
N LEU A 34 1.82 -8.26 3.01
CA LEU A 34 2.94 -7.48 3.51
C LEU A 34 3.26 -7.83 4.97
N VAL A 35 2.25 -8.12 5.79
CA VAL A 35 2.46 -8.63 7.17
C VAL A 35 3.18 -9.98 7.13
N ASP A 36 2.75 -10.92 6.27
CA ASP A 36 3.43 -12.21 6.11
C ASP A 36 4.91 -12.04 5.74
N LEU A 37 5.20 -11.09 4.84
CA LEU A 37 6.57 -10.78 4.43
C LEU A 37 7.42 -10.23 5.58
N ASN A 38 6.84 -9.35 6.41
CA ASN A 38 7.54 -8.80 7.57
C ASN A 38 7.75 -9.84 8.67
N GLU A 39 6.80 -10.73 8.92
CA GLU A 39 6.93 -11.79 9.91
C GLU A 39 7.89 -12.90 9.48
N CYS A 40 8.04 -13.10 8.16
CA CYS A 40 9.06 -13.99 7.59
C CYS A 40 10.47 -13.42 7.79
N MET A 41 10.68 -12.14 7.46
CA MET A 41 12.01 -11.52 7.47
C MET A 41 12.44 -10.97 8.83
N ARG A 42 11.48 -10.57 9.68
CA ARG A 42 11.66 -10.01 11.02
C ARG A 42 12.70 -8.87 11.07
N PRO A 43 12.44 -7.74 10.38
CA PRO A 43 13.36 -6.61 10.36
C PRO A 43 13.58 -6.07 11.78
N ARG A 44 14.84 -5.94 12.20
CA ARG A 44 15.19 -5.52 13.58
C ARG A 44 15.01 -4.03 13.85
N LEU A 45 15.16 -3.21 12.81
CA LEU A 45 15.07 -1.76 12.90
C LEU A 45 14.48 -1.20 11.60
N PRO A 46 13.15 -1.10 11.49
CA PRO A 46 12.53 -0.38 10.40
C PRO A 46 12.75 1.12 10.56
N VAL A 47 13.13 1.77 9.47
CA VAL A 47 13.37 3.22 9.39
C VAL A 47 12.53 3.79 8.25
N VAL A 48 11.91 4.93 8.48
CA VAL A 48 11.15 5.68 7.49
C VAL A 48 11.66 7.11 7.45
N ASP A 49 12.12 7.52 6.27
CA ASP A 49 12.30 8.94 5.94
C ASP A 49 10.93 9.52 5.57
N ALA A 50 10.41 10.37 6.45
CA ALA A 50 9.21 11.15 6.24
C ALA A 50 9.55 12.65 6.31
N VAL A 51 10.73 13.08 5.84
CA VAL A 51 11.03 14.51 5.70
C VAL A 51 10.06 15.11 4.67
N MET A 52 9.95 14.43 3.52
CA MET A 52 9.00 14.74 2.45
C MET A 52 8.13 13.52 2.16
N GLY A 53 6.81 13.69 2.31
CA GLY A 53 5.81 12.73 1.86
C GLY A 53 5.18 13.13 0.53
N MET A 54 4.29 12.28 0.02
CA MET A 54 3.41 12.59 -1.11
C MET A 54 1.96 12.47 -0.67
N GLU A 55 1.22 13.58 -0.74
CA GLU A 55 -0.21 13.62 -0.44
C GLU A 55 -1.06 13.52 -1.72
N GLY A 56 -2.34 13.20 -1.58
CA GLY A 56 -3.26 12.95 -2.70
C GLY A 56 -3.00 11.62 -3.39
N GLU A 57 -3.02 11.60 -4.73
CA GLU A 57 -2.86 10.40 -5.57
C GLU A 57 -1.40 9.94 -5.72
N GLY A 58 -0.65 9.97 -4.62
CA GLY A 58 0.71 9.44 -4.53
C GLY A 58 0.74 7.92 -4.77
N PRO A 59 1.92 7.36 -5.12
CA PRO A 59 3.22 8.02 -5.24
C PRO A 59 3.51 8.58 -6.65
N ARG A 60 2.63 8.38 -7.64
CA ARG A 60 2.89 8.83 -9.03
C ARG A 60 2.24 10.17 -9.38
N ALA A 61 1.06 10.46 -8.82
CA ALA A 61 0.25 11.64 -9.15
C ALA A 61 -0.06 12.49 -7.90
N GLY A 62 0.73 12.33 -6.84
CA GLY A 62 0.60 13.12 -5.61
C GLY A 62 1.37 14.44 -5.67
N THR A 63 1.17 15.28 -4.66
CA THR A 63 1.94 16.52 -4.45
C THR A 63 2.95 16.31 -3.32
N PRO A 64 4.21 16.76 -3.46
CA PRO A 64 5.16 16.74 -2.35
C PRO A 64 4.62 17.53 -1.14
N ARG A 65 4.69 16.94 0.05
CA ARG A 65 4.25 17.54 1.31
C ARG A 65 5.35 17.38 2.36
N LYS A 66 5.81 18.48 2.93
CA LYS A 66 6.76 18.44 4.05
C LYS A 66 6.05 17.90 5.29
N ILE A 67 6.60 16.84 5.88
CA ILE A 67 6.18 16.29 7.17
C ILE A 67 7.29 16.57 8.20
N GLY A 68 8.56 16.41 7.80
CA GLY A 68 9.71 16.77 8.64
C GLY A 68 10.06 15.75 9.72
N ALA A 69 9.68 14.48 9.53
CA ALA A 69 9.92 13.42 10.50
C ALA A 69 10.89 12.36 9.97
N THR A 70 11.72 11.80 10.84
CA THR A 70 12.40 10.52 10.60
C THR A 70 11.96 9.57 11.69
N LEU A 71 11.41 8.43 11.30
CA LEU A 71 10.86 7.46 12.24
C LEU A 71 11.74 6.22 12.23
N ALA A 72 12.02 5.69 13.41
CA ALA A 72 12.67 4.38 13.58
C ALA A 72 12.03 3.67 14.76
N GLY A 73 11.95 2.35 14.71
CA GLY A 73 11.34 1.58 15.80
C GLY A 73 11.75 0.13 15.80
N SER A 74 11.27 -0.62 16.79
CA SER A 74 11.55 -2.06 16.92
C SER A 74 10.57 -2.95 16.14
N LYS A 75 9.45 -2.40 15.67
CA LYS A 75 8.43 -3.11 14.89
C LYS A 75 7.95 -2.27 13.71
N TYR A 76 7.73 -2.90 12.57
CA TYR A 76 7.27 -2.23 11.34
C TYR A 76 5.90 -1.56 11.55
N ALA A 77 4.98 -2.25 12.23
CA ALA A 77 3.63 -1.76 12.50
C ALA A 77 3.63 -0.58 13.48
N ALA A 78 4.60 -0.50 14.40
CA ALA A 78 4.74 0.63 15.31
C ALA A 78 5.13 1.91 14.55
N VAL A 79 6.11 1.80 13.65
CA VAL A 79 6.55 2.93 12.81
C VAL A 79 5.41 3.40 11.91
N ASP A 80 4.71 2.48 11.26
CA ASP A 80 3.57 2.81 10.40
C ASP A 80 2.38 3.38 11.19
N THR A 81 2.17 2.96 12.44
CA THR A 81 1.14 3.55 13.32
C THR A 81 1.41 5.03 13.60
N ILE A 82 2.67 5.39 13.88
CA ILE A 82 3.04 6.80 14.08
C ILE A 82 2.89 7.58 12.76
N LEU A 83 3.34 7.02 11.63
CA LEU A 83 3.21 7.66 10.32
C LEU A 83 1.73 7.92 9.95
N ALA A 84 0.84 6.97 10.25
CA ALA A 84 -0.60 7.12 10.07
C ALA A 84 -1.15 8.28 10.90
N ARG A 85 -0.81 8.32 12.20
CA ARG A 85 -1.22 9.40 13.12
C ARG A 85 -0.71 10.78 12.67
N LEU A 86 0.55 10.87 12.23
CA LEU A 86 1.13 12.12 11.70
C LEU A 86 0.35 12.66 10.49
N THR A 87 -0.22 11.77 9.66
CA THR A 87 -0.97 12.14 8.46
C THR A 87 -2.49 12.15 8.68
N GLY A 88 -2.93 12.07 9.94
CA GLY A 88 -4.35 12.12 10.31
C GLY A 88 -5.16 10.94 9.77
N ILE A 89 -4.54 9.78 9.56
CA ILE A 89 -5.18 8.52 9.17
C ILE A 89 -5.31 7.66 10.44
N GLU A 90 -6.49 7.11 10.66
CA GLU A 90 -6.71 6.17 11.77
C GLU A 90 -5.91 4.88 11.50
N PRO A 91 -4.99 4.46 12.39
CA PRO A 91 -4.10 3.32 12.14
C PRO A 91 -4.81 2.04 11.67
N LEU A 92 -5.96 1.71 12.27
CA LEU A 92 -6.72 0.50 11.93
C LEU A 92 -7.46 0.59 10.59
N GLU A 93 -7.50 1.74 9.93
CA GLU A 93 -7.98 1.84 8.55
C GLU A 93 -6.92 1.41 7.53
N ILE A 94 -5.66 1.27 7.94
CA ILE A 94 -4.57 0.81 7.07
C ILE A 94 -4.50 -0.72 7.10
N GLY A 95 -4.70 -1.35 5.94
CA GLY A 95 -4.84 -2.81 5.84
C GLY A 95 -3.74 -3.63 6.51
N CYS A 96 -2.48 -3.20 6.46
CA CYS A 96 -1.37 -3.92 7.10
C CYS A 96 -1.34 -3.76 8.63
N ILE A 97 -1.70 -2.59 9.16
CA ILE A 97 -1.77 -2.37 10.61
C ILE A 97 -2.97 -3.15 11.18
N ALA A 98 -4.13 -3.07 10.51
CA ALA A 98 -5.31 -3.85 10.86
C ALA A 98 -5.01 -5.35 10.85
N SER A 99 -4.37 -5.85 9.79
CA SER A 99 -3.99 -7.27 9.70
C SER A 99 -3.02 -7.70 10.79
N ALA A 100 -2.08 -6.85 11.21
CA ALA A 100 -1.17 -7.20 12.31
C ALA A 100 -1.91 -7.24 13.66
N ALA A 101 -2.88 -6.35 13.86
CA ALA A 101 -3.70 -6.31 15.07
C ALA A 101 -4.69 -7.48 15.16
N GLU A 102 -5.40 -7.80 14.06
CA GLU A 102 -6.32 -8.95 13.99
C GLU A 102 -5.63 -10.30 14.24
N ARG A 103 -4.30 -10.37 14.09
CA ARG A 103 -3.48 -11.57 14.29
C ARG A 103 -2.71 -11.56 15.61
N ASP A 104 -3.00 -10.62 16.52
CA ASP A 104 -2.34 -10.44 17.81
C ASP A 104 -0.81 -10.23 17.72
N LEU A 105 -0.29 -9.78 16.57
CA LEU A 105 1.14 -9.51 16.37
C LEU A 105 1.55 -8.14 16.95
N PHE A 106 0.58 -7.23 17.02
CA PHE A 106 0.79 -5.84 17.38
C PHE A 106 -0.51 -5.13 17.76
N ASN A 107 -0.48 -4.26 18.77
CA ASN A 107 -1.60 -3.41 19.14
C ASN A 107 -1.21 -1.92 18.98
N PRO A 108 -1.91 -1.14 18.12
CA PRO A 108 -1.62 0.29 17.92
C PRO A 108 -1.71 1.14 19.19
N ALA A 109 -2.51 0.73 20.19
CA ALA A 109 -2.65 1.46 21.45
C ALA A 109 -1.38 1.39 22.31
N ASP A 110 -0.57 0.34 22.14
CA ASP A 110 0.62 0.10 22.97
C ASP A 110 1.88 0.81 22.45
N VAL A 111 1.77 1.55 21.35
CA VAL A 111 2.90 2.27 20.77
C VAL A 111 3.37 3.38 21.70
N ARG A 112 4.65 3.32 22.05
CA ARG A 112 5.35 4.34 22.81
C ARG A 112 6.44 4.96 21.95
N THR A 113 6.54 6.28 22.00
CA THR A 113 7.56 7.05 21.29
C THR A 113 8.64 7.54 22.24
N VAL A 114 9.84 7.73 21.70
CA VAL A 114 10.99 8.35 22.37
C VAL A 114 11.55 9.39 21.40
N GLY A 115 12.04 10.51 21.93
CA GLY A 115 12.50 11.65 21.13
C GLY A 115 11.42 12.72 21.03
N ASP A 116 11.28 13.32 19.84
CA ASP A 116 10.32 14.39 19.60
C ASP A 116 8.87 13.93 19.81
N ASP A 117 8.03 14.84 20.29
CA ASP A 117 6.59 14.61 20.41
C ASP A 117 5.96 14.49 19.01
N PRO A 118 5.37 13.33 18.64
CA PRO A 118 4.71 13.17 17.35
C PRO A 118 3.59 14.19 17.12
N ALA A 119 2.93 14.68 18.18
CA ALA A 119 1.87 15.67 18.04
C ALA A 119 2.39 17.00 17.45
N ALA A 120 3.64 17.38 17.76
CA ALA A 120 4.27 18.59 17.22
C ALA A 120 4.64 18.46 15.73
N LEU A 121 4.73 17.22 15.22
CA LEU A 121 5.06 16.90 13.82
C LEU A 121 3.81 16.56 12.99
N ALA A 122 2.62 16.60 13.59
CA ALA A 122 1.39 16.23 12.91
C ALA A 122 1.07 17.19 11.75
N VAL A 123 0.56 16.61 10.66
CA VAL A 123 0.13 17.30 9.44
C VAL A 123 -1.37 17.06 9.25
N PRO A 124 -2.24 17.76 10.02
CA PRO A 124 -3.67 17.45 10.07
C PRO A 124 -4.41 17.73 8.76
N ASP A 125 -3.87 18.60 7.92
CA ASP A 125 -4.37 18.98 6.59
C ASP A 125 -3.83 18.10 5.45
N PHE A 126 -3.13 17.00 5.77
CA PHE A 126 -2.58 16.08 4.76
C PHE A 126 -3.68 15.53 3.86
N ARG A 127 -3.56 15.78 2.54
CA ARG A 127 -4.56 15.31 1.58
C ARG A 127 -4.50 13.80 1.41
N LYS A 128 -5.59 13.10 1.74
CA LYS A 128 -5.74 11.66 1.50
C LYS A 128 -6.07 11.37 0.02
N PRO A 129 -5.70 10.20 -0.53
CA PRO A 129 -6.12 9.79 -1.87
C PRO A 129 -7.64 9.62 -1.94
N SER A 130 -8.23 9.81 -3.11
CA SER A 130 -9.66 9.61 -3.39
C SER A 130 -10.15 8.18 -3.15
N ALA A 131 -9.23 7.21 -3.18
CA ALA A 131 -9.46 5.83 -2.82
C ALA A 131 -9.62 5.63 -1.30
N TYR A 132 -9.07 6.51 -0.46
CA TYR A 132 -9.27 6.46 0.98
C TYR A 132 -10.72 6.80 1.30
N THR A 133 -11.48 5.81 1.73
CA THR A 133 -12.90 5.97 2.05
C THR A 133 -13.14 6.41 3.50
N GLY A 134 -12.12 6.26 4.37
CA GLY A 134 -12.26 6.34 5.82
C GLY A 134 -13.43 5.48 6.36
N ALA A 135 -13.89 5.80 7.56
CA ALA A 135 -15.13 5.28 8.15
C ALA A 135 -16.42 5.69 7.40
N ARG A 136 -16.35 6.50 6.34
CA ARG A 136 -17.50 7.06 5.58
C ARG A 136 -17.71 6.43 4.21
N GLY A 137 -17.12 5.25 3.95
CA GLY A 137 -17.42 4.46 2.76
C GLY A 137 -18.85 3.94 2.79
N GLY A 138 -19.82 4.77 2.39
CA GLY A 138 -21.24 4.43 2.41
C GLY A 138 -21.52 3.10 1.70
N VAL A 139 -22.36 2.27 2.32
CA VAL A 139 -22.71 0.91 1.86
C VAL A 139 -23.09 0.89 0.37
N GLY A 140 -23.78 1.94 -0.12
CA GLY A 140 -24.15 2.08 -1.53
C GLY A 140 -22.97 2.15 -2.49
N ARG A 141 -21.86 2.83 -2.13
CA ARG A 141 -20.62 2.89 -2.93
C ARG A 141 -19.94 1.52 -2.99
N ARG A 142 -19.91 0.78 -1.87
CA ARG A 142 -19.37 -0.59 -1.84
C ARG A 142 -20.16 -1.55 -2.73
N VAL A 143 -21.49 -1.53 -2.63
CA VAL A 143 -22.36 -2.41 -3.43
C VAL A 143 -22.25 -2.11 -4.92
N SER A 144 -22.27 -0.84 -5.30
CA SER A 144 -22.14 -0.43 -6.71
C SER A 144 -20.76 -0.76 -7.29
N LEU A 145 -19.66 -0.52 -6.55
CA LEU A 145 -18.32 -0.95 -6.96
C LEU A 145 -18.22 -2.47 -7.07
N ALA A 146 -18.80 -3.23 -6.14
CA ALA A 146 -18.79 -4.69 -6.20
C ALA A 146 -19.53 -5.23 -7.43
N LEU A 147 -20.68 -4.63 -7.78
CA LEU A 147 -21.43 -4.96 -9.00
C LEU A 147 -20.64 -4.62 -10.26
N LEU A 148 -20.04 -3.43 -10.33
CA LEU A 148 -19.17 -3.03 -11.45
C LEU A 148 -17.99 -4.00 -11.60
N GLN A 149 -17.25 -4.24 -10.52
CA GLN A 149 -16.10 -5.14 -10.52
C GLN A 149 -16.46 -6.57 -10.92
N ARG A 150 -17.68 -7.04 -10.66
CA ARG A 150 -18.17 -8.35 -11.12
C ARG A 150 -18.21 -8.47 -12.64
N PHE A 151 -18.42 -7.35 -13.35
CA PHE A 151 -18.31 -7.27 -14.81
C PHE A 151 -16.95 -6.76 -15.28
N GLY A 152 -15.98 -6.57 -14.38
CA GLY A 152 -14.66 -6.00 -14.69
C GLY A 152 -13.96 -6.63 -15.89
N ARG A 153 -14.15 -7.94 -16.11
CA ARG A 153 -13.53 -8.66 -17.25
C ARG A 153 -14.05 -8.23 -18.62
N THR A 154 -15.23 -7.63 -18.72
CA THR A 154 -15.81 -7.20 -20.00
C THR A 154 -15.22 -5.86 -20.47
N TYR A 155 -14.94 -4.95 -19.54
CA TYR A 155 -14.43 -3.62 -19.83
C TYR A 155 -12.96 -3.38 -19.43
N ALA A 156 -12.29 -4.40 -18.85
CA ALA A 156 -10.87 -4.31 -18.53
C ALA A 156 -10.04 -4.06 -19.80
N PRO A 157 -9.16 -3.03 -19.80
CA PRO A 157 -8.26 -2.80 -20.93
C PRO A 157 -7.32 -4.01 -21.07
N ARG A 158 -7.29 -4.59 -22.27
CA ARG A 158 -6.36 -5.67 -22.62
C ARG A 158 -5.21 -5.10 -23.45
N PRO A 159 -3.95 -5.52 -23.20
CA PRO A 159 -2.84 -5.18 -24.07
C PRO A 159 -3.11 -5.67 -25.50
N GLY A 160 -3.22 -4.75 -26.45
CA GLY A 160 -3.31 -5.07 -27.87
C GLY A 160 -1.92 -4.99 -28.52
N VAL A 161 -1.59 -5.94 -29.39
CA VAL A 161 -0.38 -5.87 -30.21
C VAL A 161 -0.64 -4.95 -31.40
N ILE A 162 0.22 -3.94 -31.58
CA ILE A 162 0.20 -3.10 -32.78
C ILE A 162 1.01 -3.81 -33.87
N SER A 163 0.34 -4.49 -34.80
CA SER A 163 0.99 -5.38 -35.77
C SER A 163 2.11 -4.72 -36.57
N GLY A 164 1.95 -3.46 -37.00
CA GLY A 164 2.97 -2.74 -37.76
C GLY A 164 4.23 -2.35 -36.96
N ALA A 165 4.16 -2.35 -35.63
CA ALA A 165 5.30 -2.06 -34.74
C ALA A 165 5.88 -3.33 -34.07
N CYS A 166 5.24 -4.48 -34.25
CA CYS A 166 5.63 -5.72 -33.60
C CYS A 166 6.75 -6.42 -34.37
N ILE A 167 7.88 -6.67 -33.69
CA ILE A 167 9.01 -7.42 -34.24
C ILE A 167 9.01 -8.91 -33.84
N GLY A 168 7.91 -9.44 -33.31
CA GLY A 168 7.81 -10.86 -32.92
C GLY A 168 8.65 -11.27 -31.69
N CYS A 169 9.15 -10.32 -30.89
CA CYS A 169 10.07 -10.61 -29.78
C CYS A 169 9.46 -11.34 -28.57
N ARG A 170 8.13 -11.47 -28.52
CA ARG A 170 7.33 -12.07 -27.41
C ARG A 170 7.59 -11.49 -26.03
N LYS A 171 8.17 -10.28 -25.92
CA LYS A 171 8.38 -9.61 -24.63
C LYS A 171 7.06 -9.33 -23.92
N CYS A 172 6.04 -8.92 -24.66
CA CYS A 172 4.68 -8.67 -24.14
C CYS A 172 4.06 -9.90 -23.45
N GLU A 173 4.33 -11.10 -23.97
CA GLU A 173 3.89 -12.37 -23.39
C GLU A 173 4.72 -12.71 -22.14
N ARG A 174 6.06 -12.73 -22.27
CA ARG A 174 6.96 -13.13 -21.18
C ARG A 174 6.93 -12.22 -19.95
N ILE A 175 6.66 -10.92 -20.13
CA ILE A 175 6.62 -9.95 -19.03
C ILE A 175 5.24 -9.86 -18.38
N CYS A 176 4.20 -10.46 -18.99
CA CYS A 176 2.84 -10.27 -18.53
C CYS A 176 2.64 -10.95 -17.17
N PRO A 177 2.29 -10.20 -16.11
CA PRO A 177 2.05 -10.80 -14.80
C PRO A 177 0.71 -11.54 -14.71
N VAL A 178 -0.13 -11.42 -15.75
CA VAL A 178 -1.45 -12.04 -15.85
C VAL A 178 -1.45 -12.94 -17.08
N PRO A 179 -1.76 -14.23 -16.98
CA PRO A 179 -1.88 -15.09 -18.14
C PRO A 179 -3.14 -14.69 -18.94
N ILE A 180 -2.98 -13.75 -19.87
CA ILE A 180 -4.05 -13.25 -20.75
C ILE A 180 -4.01 -13.84 -22.17
N TRP A 181 -3.02 -14.71 -22.44
CA TRP A 181 -2.74 -15.26 -23.78
C TRP A 181 -3.20 -16.72 -23.96
N ASN A 182 -3.88 -17.28 -22.95
CA ASN A 182 -4.42 -18.65 -22.97
C ASN A 182 -5.94 -18.61 -23.17
N ASP A 183 -6.37 -18.15 -24.35
CA ASP A 183 -7.72 -18.38 -24.91
C ASP A 183 -7.54 -18.77 -26.39
#